data_AF-A0A9D6ARE9-F1
#
_entry.id   AF-A0A9D6ARE9-F1
#
_cell.length_a   1.000
_cell.length_b   1.000
_cell.length_c   1.000
_cell.angle_alpha   90.00
_cell.angle_beta   90.00
_cell.angle_gamma   90.00
#
_symmetry.space_group_name_H-M   'P 1'
#
loop_
_entity.id
_entity.type
_entity.pdbx_description
1 polymer ?
#
loop_
_entity_poly.entity_id
_entity_poly.type
_entity_poly.pdbx_seq_one_letter_code
_entity_poly.pdbx_strand_id
1 'polypeptide(L)'
;MPTVDSTNSYVTEAEAATYFGERLYATAWTGASEADQQKALLMARRLLDLHISWKGTPTDEDQALAWPREGITGIDDDEIPEAVETAQLELALTLLGTDLTASPEGQGIARQKVDVIETEYNPADRGGVIPDSIVFMLSSLGSLRGRQVSFSVSR
;
A
#
# COMPACT_ATOMS: atom_id res chain seq x y z
N MET A 1 -21.43 1.42 10.14
CA MET A 1 -20.32 0.98 9.27
C MET A 1 -19.29 2.10 9.26
N PRO A 2 -17.98 1.82 9.12
CA PRO A 2 -17.00 2.89 9.03
C PRO A 2 -17.29 3.73 7.78
N THR A 3 -17.24 5.06 7.89
CA THR A 3 -17.43 5.99 6.77
C THR A 3 -16.08 6.37 6.20
N VAL A 4 -15.95 6.42 4.87
CA VAL A 4 -14.73 6.88 4.21
C VAL A 4 -14.91 8.33 3.76
N ASP A 5 -14.05 9.21 4.26
CA ASP A 5 -14.06 10.65 3.96
C ASP A 5 -12.64 11.23 3.96
N SER A 6 -12.51 12.51 3.65
CA SER A 6 -11.22 13.20 3.54
C SER A 6 -10.44 13.33 4.86
N THR A 7 -11.03 12.94 6.01
CA THR A 7 -10.34 12.96 7.31
C THR A 7 -9.60 11.65 7.60
N ASN A 8 -10.00 10.56 6.95
CA ASN A 8 -9.51 9.22 7.26
C ASN A 8 -9.02 8.43 6.03
N SER A 9 -9.08 9.05 4.85
CA SER A 9 -8.75 8.46 3.56
C SER A 9 -8.25 9.55 2.59
N TYR A 10 -7.37 9.17 1.66
CA TYR A 10 -6.95 10.07 0.56
C TYR A 10 -7.98 10.15 -0.56
N VAL A 11 -8.92 9.21 -0.61
CA VAL A 11 -9.98 9.14 -1.63
C VAL A 11 -11.34 8.94 -0.98
N THR A 12 -12.38 9.43 -1.62
CA THR A 12 -13.78 9.18 -1.26
C THR A 12 -14.30 7.89 -1.90
N GLU A 13 -15.45 7.40 -1.41
CA GLU A 13 -16.12 6.23 -2.00
C GLU A 13 -16.56 6.48 -3.45
N ALA A 14 -16.96 7.72 -3.76
CA ALA A 14 -17.39 8.11 -5.10
C ALA A 14 -16.21 8.13 -6.10
N GLU A 15 -15.05 8.63 -5.68
CA GLU A 15 -13.82 8.60 -6.48
C GLU A 15 -13.37 7.16 -6.71
N ALA A 16 -13.38 6.32 -5.66
CA ALA A 16 -13.07 4.91 -5.79
C ALA A 16 -14.01 4.19 -6.76
N ALA A 17 -15.32 4.40 -6.65
CA ALA A 17 -16.30 3.81 -7.57
C ALA A 17 -16.07 4.25 -9.03
N THR A 18 -15.72 5.52 -9.25
CA THR A 18 -15.40 6.05 -10.58
C THR A 18 -14.15 5.38 -11.14
N TYR A 19 -13.07 5.35 -10.37
CA TYR A 19 -11.80 4.74 -10.76
C TYR A 19 -11.99 3.26 -11.13
N PHE A 20 -12.64 2.47 -10.26
CA PHE A 20 -12.82 1.04 -10.49
C PHE A 20 -13.85 0.71 -11.58
N GLY A 21 -14.68 1.67 -12.00
CA GLY A 21 -15.54 1.54 -13.17
C GLY A 21 -14.76 1.52 -14.49
N GLU A 22 -13.58 2.12 -14.53
CA GLU A 22 -12.71 2.23 -15.71
C GLU A 22 -11.52 1.25 -15.65
N ARG A 23 -11.20 0.76 -14.45
CA ARG A 23 -10.03 -0.09 -14.15
C ARG A 23 -10.26 -1.56 -14.54
N LEU A 24 -9.40 -2.10 -15.42
CA LEU A 24 -9.40 -3.53 -15.76
C LEU A 24 -9.05 -4.43 -14.57
N TYR A 25 -9.68 -5.60 -14.47
CA TYR A 25 -9.47 -6.55 -13.35
C TYR A 25 -9.93 -6.05 -11.97
N ALA A 26 -10.87 -5.10 -11.93
CA ALA A 26 -11.49 -4.64 -10.69
C ALA A 26 -12.59 -5.57 -10.13
N THR A 27 -12.66 -6.84 -10.54
CA THR A 27 -13.74 -7.75 -10.15
C THR A 27 -13.82 -7.99 -8.64
N ALA A 28 -12.68 -8.02 -7.96
CA ALA A 28 -12.60 -8.10 -6.50
C ALA A 28 -13.27 -6.88 -5.83
N TRP A 29 -13.16 -5.68 -6.41
CA TRP A 29 -13.86 -4.49 -5.94
C TRP A 29 -15.37 -4.59 -6.18
N THR A 30 -15.77 -4.85 -7.42
CA THR A 30 -17.20 -4.91 -7.80
C THR A 30 -17.97 -6.06 -7.13
N GLY A 31 -17.26 -7.12 -6.74
CA GLY A 31 -17.83 -8.27 -6.03
C GLY A 31 -17.84 -8.13 -4.50
N ALA A 32 -17.16 -7.13 -3.94
CA ALA A 32 -17.11 -6.90 -2.50
C ALA A 32 -18.36 -6.16 -2.01
N SER A 33 -18.68 -6.34 -0.72
CA SER A 33 -19.69 -5.52 -0.06
C SER A 33 -19.18 -4.10 0.14
N GLU A 34 -20.08 -3.11 0.22
CA GLU A 34 -19.73 -1.72 0.56
C GLU A 34 -18.93 -1.66 1.88
N ALA A 35 -19.28 -2.53 2.84
CA ALA A 35 -18.54 -2.68 4.10
C ALA A 35 -17.06 -3.01 3.89
N ASP A 36 -16.79 -3.94 2.98
CA ASP A 36 -15.45 -4.45 2.75
C ASP A 36 -14.65 -3.52 1.85
N GLN A 37 -15.31 -2.84 0.91
CA GLN A 37 -14.73 -1.73 0.14
C GLN A 37 -14.23 -0.62 1.08
N GLN A 38 -15.07 -0.16 2.01
CA GLN A 38 -14.72 0.86 3.01
C GLN A 38 -13.55 0.40 3.90
N LYS A 39 -13.60 -0.84 4.41
CA LYS A 39 -12.49 -1.41 5.20
C LYS A 39 -11.19 -1.47 4.40
N ALA A 40 -11.24 -1.88 3.13
CA ALA A 40 -10.07 -2.01 2.27
C ALA A 40 -9.42 -0.66 2.01
N LEU A 41 -10.20 0.40 1.76
CA LEU A 41 -9.69 1.76 1.59
C LEU A 41 -8.97 2.27 2.86
N LEU A 42 -9.61 2.13 4.02
CA LEU A 42 -9.03 2.57 5.30
C LEU A 42 -7.76 1.78 5.66
N MET A 43 -7.77 0.48 5.38
CA MET A 43 -6.63 -0.40 5.61
C MET A 43 -5.48 -0.06 4.65
N ALA A 44 -5.77 0.16 3.37
CA ALA A 44 -4.78 0.60 2.38
C ALA A 44 -4.10 1.91 2.79
N ARG A 45 -4.89 2.93 3.15
CA ARG A 45 -4.38 4.22 3.66
C ARG A 45 -3.44 4.01 4.85
N ARG A 46 -3.84 3.18 5.81
CA ARG A 46 -3.03 2.91 7.01
C ARG A 46 -1.72 2.20 6.68
N LEU A 47 -1.75 1.23 5.76
CA LEU A 47 -0.56 0.50 5.34
C LEU A 47 0.43 1.42 4.61
N LEU A 48 -0.05 2.31 3.74
CA LEU A 48 0.80 3.31 3.08
C LEU A 48 1.52 4.18 4.12
N ASP A 49 0.79 4.73 5.08
CA ASP A 49 1.36 5.64 6.09
C ASP A 49 2.35 4.95 7.05
N LEU A 50 2.14 3.66 7.29
CA LEU A 50 3.03 2.84 8.12
C LEU A 50 4.29 2.40 7.38
N HIS A 51 4.18 2.04 6.10
CA HIS A 51 5.27 1.39 5.37
C HIS A 51 6.06 2.33 4.48
N ILE A 52 5.53 3.50 4.12
CA ILE A 52 6.25 4.47 3.28
C ILE A 52 6.91 5.54 4.15
N SER A 53 8.18 5.80 3.87
CA SER A 53 8.92 6.96 4.33
C SER A 53 8.73 8.07 3.30
N TRP A 54 7.80 8.98 3.57
CA TRP A 54 7.47 10.10 2.70
C TRP A 54 8.56 11.17 2.71
N LYS A 55 8.73 11.87 1.59
CA LYS A 55 9.57 13.08 1.50
C LYS A 55 8.85 14.28 2.14
N GLY A 56 9.60 15.34 2.41
CA GLY A 56 9.09 16.59 2.98
C GLY A 56 8.73 16.49 4.46
N THR A 57 8.02 17.49 4.99
CA THR A 57 7.43 17.52 6.35
C THR A 57 5.90 17.58 6.30
N PRO A 58 5.16 16.95 7.25
CA PRO A 58 3.71 17.13 7.30
C PRO A 58 3.39 18.61 7.43
N THR A 59 2.34 19.07 6.77
CA THR A 59 1.93 20.48 6.85
C THR A 59 1.43 20.85 8.25
N ASP A 60 0.77 19.90 8.92
CA ASP A 60 0.41 19.98 10.34
C ASP A 60 0.91 18.72 11.06
N GLU A 61 1.56 18.88 12.22
CA GLU A 61 2.07 17.75 13.00
C GLU A 61 0.95 16.90 13.62
N ASP A 62 -0.23 17.50 13.82
CA ASP A 62 -1.39 16.86 14.42
C ASP A 62 -2.38 16.31 13.37
N GLN A 63 -2.08 16.44 12.06
CA GLN A 63 -2.94 15.92 11.01
C GLN A 63 -3.05 14.39 11.06
N ALA A 64 -4.25 13.87 10.83
CA ALA A 64 -4.51 12.44 10.95
C ALA A 64 -3.87 11.60 9.83
N LEU A 65 -3.68 12.18 8.64
CA LEU A 65 -3.17 11.53 7.42
C LEU A 65 -1.70 11.87 7.17
N ALA A 66 -0.92 11.02 6.51
CA ALA A 66 0.49 11.36 6.24
C ALA A 66 0.68 12.50 5.21
N TRP A 67 -0.35 12.81 4.42
CA TRP A 67 -0.47 13.95 3.51
C TRP A 67 -1.63 14.86 3.94
N PRO A 68 -1.59 16.18 3.66
CA PRO A 68 -0.65 16.88 2.78
C PRO A 68 0.72 17.16 3.44
N ARG A 69 1.69 17.61 2.62
CA ARG A 69 3.10 17.77 3.03
C ARG A 69 3.76 18.94 2.32
N GLU A 70 4.69 19.60 3.02
CA GLU A 70 5.48 20.71 2.51
C GLU A 70 6.93 20.30 2.16
N GLY A 71 7.63 21.18 1.43
CA GLY A 71 9.06 21.01 1.10
C GLY A 71 9.34 20.06 -0.06
N ILE A 72 8.35 19.78 -0.91
CA ILE A 72 8.47 18.92 -2.09
C ILE A 72 8.30 19.77 -3.35
N THR A 73 9.24 19.68 -4.29
CA THR A 73 9.19 20.48 -5.51
C THR A 73 8.04 20.04 -6.43
N GLY A 74 7.17 20.97 -6.78
CA GLY A 74 6.09 20.75 -7.75
C GLY A 74 4.81 20.15 -7.16
N ILE A 75 4.66 20.22 -5.83
CA ILE A 75 3.46 19.80 -5.09
C ILE A 75 3.19 20.89 -4.06
N ASP A 76 1.95 21.38 -4.02
CA ASP A 76 1.55 22.41 -3.06
C ASP A 76 1.33 21.81 -1.66
N ASP A 77 1.44 22.64 -0.62
CA ASP A 77 1.44 22.18 0.80
C ASP A 77 0.06 21.81 1.34
N ASP A 78 -1.00 22.04 0.57
CA ASP A 78 -2.37 21.60 0.80
C ASP A 78 -2.83 20.50 -0.19
N GLU A 79 -1.93 20.04 -1.06
CA GLU A 79 -2.21 19.07 -2.12
C GLU A 79 -1.93 17.62 -1.66
N ILE A 80 -2.84 16.71 -2.02
CA ILE A 80 -2.62 15.27 -1.96
C ILE A 80 -2.25 14.84 -3.39
N PRO A 81 -1.05 14.29 -3.64
CA PRO A 81 -0.67 13.91 -5.00
C PRO A 81 -1.55 12.76 -5.53
N GLU A 82 -1.94 12.83 -6.80
CA GLU A 82 -2.72 11.79 -7.50
C GLU A 82 -2.07 10.39 -7.38
N ALA A 83 -0.75 10.33 -7.33
CA ALA A 83 -0.02 9.07 -7.13
C ALA A 83 -0.31 8.42 -5.76
N VAL A 84 -0.56 9.21 -4.71
CA VAL A 84 -0.93 8.71 -3.37
C VAL A 84 -2.36 8.19 -3.37
N GLU A 85 -3.28 8.92 -4.00
CA GLU A 85 -4.67 8.50 -4.18
C GLU A 85 -4.76 7.19 -4.96
N THR A 86 -4.09 7.12 -6.11
CA THR A 86 -4.02 5.93 -6.97
C THR A 86 -3.37 4.76 -6.23
N ALA A 87 -2.30 5.00 -5.46
CA ALA A 87 -1.66 3.98 -4.65
C ALA A 87 -2.61 3.40 -3.59
N GLN A 88 -3.44 4.23 -2.96
CA GLN A 88 -4.44 3.76 -2.00
C GLN A 88 -5.49 2.88 -2.69
N LEU A 89 -5.98 3.28 -3.86
CA LEU A 89 -6.95 2.52 -4.65
C LEU A 89 -6.38 1.15 -5.09
N GLU A 90 -5.18 1.13 -5.66
CA GLU A 90 -4.55 -0.10 -6.12
C GLU A 90 -4.24 -1.07 -4.96
N LEU A 91 -3.81 -0.53 -3.80
CA LEU A 91 -3.61 -1.35 -2.60
C LEU A 91 -4.93 -1.90 -2.07
N ALA A 92 -5.99 -1.08 -2.07
CA ALA A 92 -7.32 -1.51 -1.63
C ALA A 92 -7.87 -2.65 -2.49
N LEU A 93 -7.73 -2.60 -3.83
CA LEU A 93 -8.10 -3.75 -4.66
C LEU A 93 -7.28 -4.98 -4.27
N THR A 94 -5.97 -4.82 -4.10
CA THR A 94 -5.10 -5.95 -3.77
C THR A 94 -5.53 -6.62 -2.46
N LEU A 95 -5.88 -5.82 -1.44
CA LEU A 95 -6.39 -6.30 -0.15
C LEU A 95 -7.73 -7.04 -0.24
N LEU A 96 -8.61 -6.63 -1.16
CA LEU A 96 -9.87 -7.35 -1.41
C LEU A 96 -9.64 -8.72 -2.08
N GLY A 97 -8.57 -8.85 -2.86
CA GLY A 97 -8.20 -10.10 -3.50
C GLY A 97 -7.31 -11.00 -2.65
N THR A 98 -6.56 -10.45 -1.69
CA THR A 98 -5.55 -11.18 -0.89
C THR A 98 -5.30 -10.48 0.44
N ASP A 99 -5.29 -11.24 1.54
CA ASP A 99 -4.84 -10.71 2.83
C ASP A 99 -3.31 -10.58 2.86
N LEU A 100 -2.82 -9.36 2.59
CA LEU A 100 -1.40 -9.02 2.62
C LEU A 100 -0.83 -8.87 4.04
N THR A 101 -1.68 -8.93 5.07
CA THR A 101 -1.30 -8.77 6.48
C THR A 101 -1.32 -10.06 7.27
N ALA A 102 -1.90 -11.11 6.70
CA ALA A 102 -1.79 -12.45 7.24
C ALA A 102 -0.32 -12.88 7.26
N SER A 103 0.15 -13.34 8.42
CA SER A 103 1.36 -14.16 8.47
C SER A 103 1.08 -15.46 7.72
N PRO A 104 1.85 -15.81 6.67
CA PRO A 104 1.74 -17.12 6.03
C PRO A 104 1.77 -18.24 7.07
N GLU A 105 0.80 -19.15 7.01
CA GLU A 105 0.85 -20.37 7.81
C GLU A 105 2.14 -21.13 7.49
N GLY A 106 3.05 -21.24 8.47
CA GLY A 106 4.36 -21.88 8.30
C GLY A 106 5.59 -20.98 8.52
N GLN A 107 5.42 -19.69 8.85
CA GLN A 107 6.55 -18.84 9.22
C GLN A 107 7.17 -19.26 10.56
N GLY A 108 8.26 -20.03 10.48
CA GLY A 108 9.03 -20.56 11.62
C GLY A 108 9.41 -22.04 11.52
N ILE A 109 8.90 -22.80 10.54
CA ILE A 109 9.26 -24.21 10.35
C ILE A 109 10.46 -24.29 9.40
N ALA A 110 11.66 -24.41 9.97
CA ALA A 110 12.93 -24.47 9.25
C ALA A 110 13.16 -25.74 8.40
N ARG A 111 12.22 -26.70 8.39
CA ARG A 111 12.24 -27.90 7.54
C ARG A 111 10.92 -28.66 7.64
N GLN A 112 10.24 -28.89 6.53
CA GLN A 112 9.22 -29.94 6.44
C GLN A 112 9.57 -30.84 5.25
N LYS A 113 10.03 -32.05 5.56
CA LYS A 113 10.35 -33.07 4.55
C LYS A 113 9.05 -33.76 4.16
N VAL A 114 8.45 -33.31 3.05
CA VAL A 114 7.41 -34.06 2.35
C VAL A 114 8.12 -34.86 1.27
N ASP A 115 7.91 -36.17 1.27
CA ASP A 115 8.58 -37.10 0.36
C ASP A 115 8.25 -36.68 -1.09
N VAL A 116 9.30 -36.39 -1.86
CA VAL A 116 9.29 -36.01 -3.28
C VAL A 116 8.66 -34.63 -3.61
N ILE A 117 9.31 -33.54 -3.21
CA ILE A 117 9.64 -32.32 -3.98
C ILE A 117 10.36 -31.36 -3.01
N GLU A 118 11.57 -30.92 -3.37
CA GLU A 118 12.33 -29.93 -2.61
C GLU A 118 11.98 -28.53 -3.15
N THR A 119 11.25 -27.74 -2.35
CA THR A 119 11.02 -26.32 -2.64
C THR A 119 11.89 -25.50 -1.70
N GLU A 120 12.98 -24.94 -2.23
CA GLU A 120 13.82 -23.97 -1.52
C GLU A 120 13.13 -22.60 -1.57
N TYR A 121 12.56 -22.18 -0.44
CA TYR A 121 12.00 -20.84 -0.29
C TYR A 121 13.09 -19.89 0.22
N ASN A 122 13.47 -18.90 -0.59
CA ASN A 122 14.47 -17.91 -0.19
C ASN A 122 13.89 -17.03 0.94
N PRO A 123 14.48 -17.00 2.15
CA PRO A 123 13.97 -16.21 3.27
C PRO A 123 14.09 -14.69 3.07
N ALA A 124 14.81 -14.25 2.03
CA ALA A 124 14.83 -12.87 1.56
C ALA A 124 13.64 -12.50 0.65
N ASP A 125 12.94 -13.50 0.11
CA ASP A 125 11.77 -13.33 -0.76
C ASP A 125 10.49 -13.20 0.08
N ARG A 126 10.54 -12.25 1.02
CA ARG A 126 9.38 -11.84 1.80
C ARG A 126 8.55 -10.94 0.90
N GLY A 127 7.42 -11.47 0.40
CA GLY A 127 6.43 -10.64 -0.28
C GLY A 127 6.11 -9.43 0.60
N GLY A 128 6.45 -8.23 0.12
CA GLY A 128 6.25 -7.00 0.88
C GLY A 128 4.76 -6.75 1.09
N VAL A 129 4.39 -6.20 2.26
CA VAL A 129 3.01 -5.77 2.56
C VAL A 129 2.50 -4.75 1.53
N ILE A 130 3.41 -3.97 0.95
CA ILE A 130 3.13 -3.08 -0.18
C ILE A 130 3.71 -3.72 -1.45
N PRO A 131 2.87 -4.05 -2.45
CA PRO A 131 3.33 -4.52 -3.76
C PRO A 131 4.34 -3.57 -4.43
N ASP A 132 5.33 -4.13 -5.12
CA ASP A 132 6.39 -3.35 -5.78
C ASP A 132 5.84 -2.33 -6.80
N SER A 133 4.77 -2.66 -7.53
CA SER A 133 4.12 -1.73 -8.48
C SER A 133 3.69 -0.41 -7.82
N ILE A 134 3.17 -0.51 -6.60
CA ILE A 134 2.72 0.64 -5.81
C ILE A 134 3.94 1.40 -5.27
N VAL A 135 5.00 0.70 -4.85
CA VAL A 135 6.26 1.35 -4.45
C VAL A 135 6.89 2.12 -5.61
N PHE A 136 6.85 1.57 -6.83
CA PHE A 136 7.35 2.26 -8.02
C PHE A 136 6.54 3.53 -8.33
N MET A 137 5.21 3.47 -8.21
CA MET A 137 4.33 4.64 -8.37
C MET A 137 4.69 5.76 -7.39
N LEU A 138 5.04 5.40 -6.15
CA LEU A 138 5.37 6.35 -5.09
C LEU A 138 6.86 6.72 -5.03
N SER A 139 7.70 6.23 -5.95
CA SER A 139 9.15 6.38 -5.88
C SER A 139 9.65 7.84 -5.90
N SER A 140 8.89 8.74 -6.52
CA SER A 140 9.17 10.18 -6.51
C SER A 140 8.79 10.84 -5.19
N LEU A 141 7.86 10.27 -4.42
CA LEU A 141 7.25 10.85 -3.22
C LEU A 141 7.77 10.22 -1.91
N GLY A 142 8.30 9.01 -1.97
CA GLY A 142 8.75 8.29 -0.79
C GLY A 142 9.50 7.00 -1.12
N SER A 143 9.86 6.26 -0.08
CA SER A 143 10.51 4.95 -0.21
C SER A 143 10.00 3.98 0.85
N LEU A 144 10.05 2.68 0.57
CA LEU A 144 9.62 1.65 1.52
C LEU A 144 10.55 1.64 2.75
N ARG A 145 9.98 1.73 3.95
CA ARG A 145 10.71 1.65 5.21
C ARG A 145 11.38 0.29 5.35
N GLY A 146 12.64 0.27 5.77
CA GLY A 146 13.39 -0.95 6.09
C GLY A 146 14.00 -1.70 4.90
N ARG A 147 13.82 -1.26 3.64
CA ARG A 147 14.53 -1.83 2.49
C ARG A 147 15.97 -1.30 2.48
N GLN A 148 16.92 -2.07 3.02
CA GLN A 148 18.35 -1.77 2.87
C GLN A 148 18.74 -1.94 1.40
N VAL A 149 19.05 -0.83 0.72
CA VAL A 149 19.64 -0.87 -0.62
C VAL A 149 21.15 -1.03 -0.44
N SER A 150 21.64 -2.28 -0.47
CA SER A 150 23.07 -2.54 -0.45
C SER A 150 23.65 -2.26 -1.84
N PHE A 151 24.37 -1.15 -1.98
CA PHE A 151 25.22 -0.90 -3.14
C PHE A 151 26.62 -1.44 -2.84
N SER A 152 26.96 -2.61 -3.39
CA SER A 152 28.35 -3.08 -3.41
C SER A 152 29.04 -2.54 -4.66
N VAL A 153 29.96 -1.60 -4.49
CA VAL A 153 30.90 -1.20 -5.54
C VAL A 153 32.15 -2.06 -5.38
N SER A 154 32.31 -3.07 -6.24
CA SER A 154 33.58 -3.78 -6.36
C SER A 154 34.57 -2.89 -7.13
N ARG A 155 35.70 -2.59 -6.50
CA ARG A 155 36.84 -1.90 -7.10
C ARG A 155 37.77 -2.88 -7.78
#